data_AF-A0A4U1K0S1-F1
#
_entry.id   AF-A0A4U1K0S1-F1
#
_cell.length_a   1.000
_cell.length_b   1.000
_cell.length_c   1.000
_cell.angle_alpha   90.00
_cell.angle_beta   90.00
_cell.angle_gamma   90.00
#
_symmetry.space_group_name_H-M   'P 1'
#
loop_
_entity.id
_entity.type
_entity.pdbx_description
1 polymer ?
#
loop_
_entity_poly.entity_id
_entity_poly.type
_entity_poly.pdbx_seq_one_letter_code
_entity_poly.pdbx_strand_id
1 'polypeptide(L)'
;MTDVFRPGNALTELIGLIRSGDDWESGLVVRAFGTGAHVAKVHHACHGSLDAARALQEALLPEWSVSHSQTSSECWVSVLRRPDRSFRPLCRGAGRPAQAWLLAILYAVQAERNETT
;
A
#
# COMPACT_ATOMS: atom_id res chain seq x y z
N MET A 1 -18.59 -20.57 17.78
CA MET A 1 -17.70 -20.66 16.61
C MET A 1 -18.38 -19.94 15.46
N THR A 2 -18.21 -18.63 15.43
CA THR A 2 -18.60 -17.71 14.37
C THR A 2 -17.76 -16.48 14.67
N ASP A 3 -16.57 -16.46 14.08
CA ASP A 3 -15.67 -15.32 14.18
C ASP A 3 -16.42 -14.12 13.59
N VAL A 4 -16.73 -13.16 14.47
CA VAL A 4 -17.49 -11.96 14.14
C VAL A 4 -16.62 -11.16 13.19
N PHE A 5 -16.90 -11.25 11.89
CA PHE A 5 -16.39 -10.36 10.86
C PHE A 5 -16.77 -8.93 11.26
N ARG A 6 -15.92 -8.26 12.04
CA ARG A 6 -16.03 -6.82 12.23
C ARG A 6 -15.87 -6.21 10.83
N PRO A 7 -16.71 -5.25 10.40
CA PRO A 7 -16.53 -4.51 9.14
C PRO A 7 -15.25 -3.66 9.24
N GLY A 8 -14.11 -4.32 9.14
CA GLY A 8 -12.78 -3.82 9.45
C GLY A 8 -12.09 -3.29 8.21
N ASN A 9 -12.35 -2.01 7.92
CA ASN A 9 -11.57 -1.09 7.07
C ASN A 9 -11.34 -1.58 5.61
N ALA A 10 -12.02 -0.95 4.64
CA ALA A 10 -11.85 -1.20 3.20
C ALA A 10 -10.38 -1.18 2.74
N LEU A 11 -9.50 -0.50 3.47
CA LEU A 11 -8.05 -0.56 3.27
C LEU A 11 -7.45 -1.96 3.54
N THR A 12 -7.87 -2.66 4.59
CA THR A 12 -7.41 -4.01 4.92
C THR A 12 -7.83 -5.01 3.85
N GLU A 13 -9.06 -4.90 3.37
CA GLU A 13 -9.61 -5.72 2.29
C GLU A 13 -8.83 -5.48 0.99
N LEU A 14 -8.57 -4.22 0.65
CA LEU A 14 -7.76 -3.84 -0.52
C LEU A 14 -6.33 -4.40 -0.44
N ILE A 15 -5.68 -4.32 0.73
CA ILE A 15 -4.36 -4.94 0.95
C ILE A 15 -4.42 -6.44 0.72
N GLY A 16 -5.45 -7.11 1.22
CA GLY A 16 -5.66 -8.55 1.07
C GLY A 16 -5.69 -8.96 -0.39
N LEU A 17 -6.56 -8.32 -1.19
CA LEU A 17 -6.74 -8.61 -2.62
C LEU A 17 -5.48 -8.32 -3.43
N ILE A 18 -4.84 -7.16 -3.21
CA ILE A 18 -3.59 -6.82 -3.92
C ILE A 18 -2.48 -7.81 -3.59
N ARG A 19 -2.43 -8.34 -2.37
CA ARG A 19 -1.41 -9.30 -1.95
C ARG A 19 -1.65 -10.69 -2.53
N SER A 20 -2.91 -11.16 -2.59
CA SER A 20 -3.25 -12.43 -3.25
C SER A 20 -3.16 -12.34 -4.77
N GLY A 21 -3.19 -11.13 -5.33
CA GLY A 21 -3.26 -10.91 -6.77
C GLY A 21 -4.67 -11.06 -7.33
N ASP A 22 -5.67 -11.03 -6.44
CA ASP A 22 -7.08 -11.03 -6.83
C ASP A 22 -7.49 -9.65 -7.33
N ASP A 23 -8.51 -9.63 -8.18
CA ASP A 23 -9.14 -8.40 -8.62
C ASP A 23 -9.81 -7.68 -7.46
N TRP A 24 -9.75 -6.36 -7.52
CA TRP A 24 -10.40 -5.47 -6.57
C TRP A 24 -11.25 -4.45 -7.30
N GLU A 25 -12.37 -4.06 -6.71
CA GLU A 25 -13.29 -3.12 -7.33
C GLU A 25 -12.84 -1.67 -7.11
N SER A 26 -13.07 -0.79 -8.08
CA SER A 26 -12.79 0.64 -7.94
C SER A 26 -13.51 1.25 -6.72
N GLY A 27 -14.72 0.76 -6.41
CA GLY A 27 -15.48 1.16 -5.23
C GLY A 27 -14.77 0.84 -3.90
N LEU A 28 -13.93 -0.20 -3.87
CA LEU A 28 -13.15 -0.55 -2.68
C LEU A 28 -12.07 0.49 -2.39
N VAL A 29 -11.41 1.00 -3.43
CA VAL A 29 -10.43 2.09 -3.30
C VAL A 29 -11.10 3.38 -2.82
N VAL A 30 -12.29 3.70 -3.35
CA VAL A 30 -13.08 4.85 -2.89
C VAL A 30 -13.45 4.70 -1.42
N ARG A 31 -13.88 3.51 -0.98
CA ARG A 31 -14.18 3.25 0.44
C ARG A 31 -12.92 3.31 1.31
N ALA A 32 -11.77 2.87 0.80
CA ALA A 32 -10.51 2.87 1.53
C ALA A 32 -9.95 4.29 1.74
N PHE A 33 -10.07 5.18 0.76
CA PHE A 33 -9.46 6.52 0.80
C PHE A 33 -10.46 7.69 0.85
N GLY A 34 -11.76 7.42 0.74
CA GLY A 34 -12.82 8.44 0.66
C GLY A 34 -12.92 9.15 -0.70
N THR A 35 -12.11 8.77 -1.69
CA THR A 35 -12.06 9.43 -3.01
C THR A 35 -11.66 8.48 -4.14
N GLY A 36 -12.19 8.75 -5.35
CA GLY A 36 -11.84 8.04 -6.58
C GLY A 36 -10.51 8.48 -7.21
N ALA A 37 -9.91 9.59 -6.75
CA ALA A 37 -8.69 10.15 -7.32
C ALA A 37 -7.45 9.23 -7.23
N HIS A 38 -7.53 8.18 -6.41
CA HIS A 38 -6.47 7.18 -6.22
C HIS A 38 -6.68 5.90 -7.02
N VAL A 39 -7.88 5.66 -7.59
CA VAL A 39 -8.21 4.42 -8.33
C VAL A 39 -7.22 4.14 -9.44
N ALA A 40 -6.97 5.15 -10.30
CA ALA A 40 -6.02 5.01 -11.41
C ALA A 40 -4.59 4.71 -10.91
N LYS A 41 -4.15 5.35 -9.81
CA LYS A 41 -2.81 5.17 -9.27
C LYS A 41 -2.63 3.75 -8.70
N VAL A 42 -3.61 3.25 -7.96
CA VAL A 42 -3.61 1.87 -7.44
C VAL A 42 -3.62 0.87 -8.61
N HIS A 43 -4.49 1.08 -9.61
CA HIS A 43 -4.57 0.23 -10.80
C HIS A 43 -3.24 0.15 -11.55
N HIS A 44 -2.64 1.29 -11.88
CA HIS A 44 -1.38 1.31 -12.61
C HIS A 44 -0.22 0.72 -11.77
N ALA A 45 -0.19 0.93 -10.46
CA ALA A 45 0.82 0.33 -9.59
C ALA A 45 0.70 -1.21 -9.51
N CYS A 46 -0.52 -1.76 -9.45
CA CYS A 46 -0.76 -3.21 -9.56
C CYS A 46 -0.23 -3.81 -10.87
N HIS A 47 -0.33 -3.03 -11.95
CA HIS A 47 0.16 -3.39 -13.30
C HIS A 47 1.64 -3.06 -13.55
N GLY A 48 2.39 -2.67 -12.51
CA GLY A 48 3.85 -2.50 -12.62
C GLY A 48 4.35 -1.07 -12.75
N SER A 49 3.47 -0.06 -12.74
CA SER A 49 3.89 1.34 -12.84
C SER A 49 4.48 1.85 -11.52
N LEU A 50 5.80 2.09 -11.53
CA LEU A 50 6.51 2.72 -10.41
C LEU A 50 6.10 4.18 -10.23
N ASP A 51 5.85 4.91 -11.32
CA ASP A 51 5.41 6.30 -11.26
C ASP A 51 4.05 6.44 -10.57
N ALA A 52 3.14 5.49 -10.82
CA ALA A 52 1.85 5.45 -10.15
C ALA A 52 1.99 5.16 -8.64
N ALA A 53 2.87 4.23 -8.26
CA ALA A 53 3.16 3.96 -6.85
C ALA A 53 3.77 5.19 -6.16
N ARG A 54 4.71 5.88 -6.82
CA ARG A 54 5.31 7.12 -6.31
C ARG A 54 4.28 8.24 -6.15
N ALA A 55 3.47 8.50 -7.19
CA ALA A 55 2.43 9.52 -7.13
C ALA A 55 1.37 9.23 -6.06
N LEU A 56 1.11 7.94 -5.77
CA LEU A 56 0.23 7.55 -4.67
C LEU A 56 0.89 7.82 -3.30
N GLN A 57 2.18 7.52 -3.16
CA GLN A 57 2.95 7.80 -1.95
C GLN A 57 3.02 9.30 -1.65
N GLU A 58 3.36 10.13 -2.65
CA GLU A 58 3.44 11.59 -2.48
C GLU A 58 2.07 12.19 -2.09
N ALA A 59 0.97 11.58 -2.55
CA ALA A 59 -0.38 12.04 -2.23
C ALA A 59 -0.87 11.60 -0.84
N LEU A 60 -0.53 10.38 -0.39
CA LEU A 60 -1.03 9.82 0.87
C LEU A 60 -0.07 10.03 2.05
N LEU A 61 1.24 10.11 1.76
CA LEU A 61 2.32 10.10 2.73
C LEU A 61 3.43 11.09 2.29
N PRO A 62 3.13 12.40 2.20
CA PRO A 62 4.05 13.40 1.66
C PRO A 62 5.35 13.56 2.47
N GLU A 63 5.29 13.31 3.79
CA GLU A 63 6.44 13.45 4.70
C GLU A 63 7.24 12.14 4.88
N TRP A 64 6.81 11.07 4.23
CA TRP A 64 7.43 9.76 4.34
C TRP A 64 8.48 9.57 3.24
N SER A 65 9.50 8.80 3.56
CA SER A 65 10.57 8.46 2.62
C SER A 65 10.48 7.00 2.20
N VAL A 66 10.77 6.73 0.93
CA VAL A 66 10.80 5.35 0.42
C VAL A 66 12.24 4.90 0.28
N SER A 67 12.52 3.71 0.79
CA SER A 67 13.76 2.99 0.56
C SER A 67 13.43 1.70 -0.16
N HIS A 68 13.99 1.51 -1.36
CA HIS A 68 13.92 0.25 -2.06
C HIS A 68 15.33 -0.34 -2.20
N SER A 69 15.42 -1.66 -2.09
CA SER A 69 16.62 -2.44 -2.36
C SER A 69 16.25 -3.52 -3.37
N GLN A 70 17.09 -3.73 -4.37
CA GLN A 70 16.84 -4.71 -5.42
C GLN A 70 18.06 -5.61 -5.56
N THR A 71 17.82 -6.91 -5.53
CA THR A 71 18.77 -7.95 -5.94
C THR A 71 18.32 -8.51 -7.30
N SER A 72 19.11 -9.40 -7.89
CA SER A 72 18.79 -10.04 -9.17
C SER A 72 17.47 -10.81 -9.18
N SER A 73 16.94 -11.19 -8.01
CA SER A 73 15.73 -12.01 -7.88
C SER A 73 14.65 -11.40 -6.97
N GLU A 74 14.98 -10.33 -6.24
CA GLU A 74 14.09 -9.79 -5.21
C GLU A 74 14.08 -8.27 -5.22
N CYS A 75 12.90 -7.70 -4.98
CA CYS A 75 12.76 -6.29 -4.63
C CYS A 75 12.22 -6.19 -3.22
N TRP A 76 12.81 -5.32 -2.42
CA TRP A 76 12.43 -5.03 -1.06
C TRP A 76 12.10 -3.55 -0.99
N VAL A 77 10.85 -3.21 -0.70
CA VAL A 77 10.41 -1.80 -0.58
C VAL A 77 9.99 -1.52 0.85
N SER A 78 10.40 -0.37 1.37
CA SER A 78 10.06 0.10 2.70
C SER A 78 9.71 1.58 2.70
N VAL A 79 8.62 1.94 3.38
CA VAL A 79 8.11 3.31 3.51
C VAL A 79 8.32 3.76 4.95
N LEU A 80 9.15 4.78 5.14
CA LEU A 80 9.70 5.22 6.42
C LEU A 80 9.13 6.59 6.80
N ARG A 81 8.50 6.66 7.97
CA ARG A 81 8.13 7.94 8.58
C ARG A 81 9.40 8.72 8.97
N ARG A 82 9.43 10.02 8.70
CA ARG A 82 10.49 10.91 9.19
C ARG A 82 9.97 11.69 10.41
N PRO A 83 10.82 12.02 11.40
CA PRO A 83 12.26 11.79 11.48
C PRO A 83 12.69 10.47 12.18
N ASP A 84 11.77 9.75 12.81
CA ASP A 84 12.05 8.64 13.72
C ASP A 84 12.42 7.31 13.04
N ARG A 85 12.10 7.13 11.74
CA ARG A 85 12.35 5.90 10.94
C ARG A 85 11.85 4.62 11.62
N SER A 86 10.91 4.75 12.55
CA SER A 86 10.44 3.69 13.45
C SER A 86 9.59 2.67 12.70
N PHE A 87 8.76 3.14 11.77
CA PHE A 87 7.88 2.30 10.97
C PHE A 87 8.54 1.89 9.65
N ARG A 88 8.64 0.58 9.42
CA ARG A 88 9.21 -0.04 8.21
C ARG A 88 8.33 -1.19 7.72
N PRO A 89 7.28 -0.93 6.93
CA PRO A 89 6.60 -1.99 6.22
C PRO A 89 7.56 -2.47 5.12
N LEU A 90 8.25 -3.58 5.36
CA LEU A 90 9.16 -4.20 4.40
C LEU A 90 8.36 -5.16 3.52
N CYS A 91 8.10 -4.78 2.28
CA CYS A 91 7.39 -5.61 1.32
C CYS A 91 8.35 -6.24 0.31
N ARG A 92 8.32 -7.57 0.22
CA ARG A 92 9.05 -8.34 -0.79
C ARG A 92 8.22 -8.43 -2.06
N GLY A 93 8.73 -7.88 -3.16
CA GLY A 93 8.25 -8.12 -4.51
C GLY A 93 9.12 -9.14 -5.21
N ALA A 94 8.56 -10.30 -5.54
CA ALA A 94 9.22 -11.30 -6.39
C ALA A 94 9.27 -10.80 -7.85
N GLY A 95 10.14 -9.84 -8.14
CA GLY A 95 10.24 -9.18 -9.45
C GLY A 95 9.14 -8.16 -9.77
N ARG A 96 8.25 -7.85 -8.80
CA ARG A 96 7.16 -6.86 -8.94
C ARG A 96 7.37 -5.66 -8.01
N PRO A 97 8.29 -4.74 -8.34
CA PRO A 97 8.68 -3.64 -7.45
C PRO A 97 7.53 -2.65 -7.20
N ALA A 98 6.70 -2.36 -8.21
CA ALA A 98 5.56 -1.45 -8.05
C ALA A 98 4.47 -2.00 -7.12
N GLN A 99 4.20 -3.30 -7.19
CA GLN A 99 3.24 -3.95 -6.29
C GLN A 99 3.77 -4.00 -4.85
N ALA A 100 5.06 -4.28 -4.66
CA ALA A 100 5.70 -4.25 -3.34
C ALA A 100 5.65 -2.84 -2.74
N TRP A 101 5.91 -1.81 -3.55
CA TRP A 101 5.80 -0.42 -3.13
C TRP A 101 4.34 -0.06 -2.76
N LEU A 102 3.38 -0.43 -3.60
CA LEU A 102 1.97 -0.23 -3.32
C LEU A 102 1.57 -0.82 -1.96
N LEU A 103 1.91 -2.09 -1.70
CA LEU A 103 1.64 -2.73 -0.42
C LEU A 103 2.30 -1.99 0.75
N ALA A 104 3.55 -1.53 0.59
CA ALA A 104 4.24 -0.78 1.62
C ALA A 104 3.56 0.57 1.94
N ILE A 105 3.02 1.26 0.93
CA ILE A 105 2.21 2.48 1.12
C ILE A 105 0.94 2.15 1.90
N LEU A 106 0.21 1.11 1.50
CA LEU A 106 -1.06 0.75 2.13
C LEU A 106 -0.88 0.36 3.60
N TYR A 107 0.17 -0.39 3.93
CA TYR A 107 0.52 -0.71 5.32
C TYR A 107 0.90 0.54 6.13
N ALA A 108 1.63 1.49 5.54
CA ALA A 108 1.96 2.75 6.21
C ALA A 108 0.70 3.59 6.49
N VAL A 109 -0.22 3.71 5.52
CA VAL A 109 -1.50 4.40 5.72
C VAL A 109 -2.33 3.69 6.79
N GLN A 110 -2.33 2.35 6.82
CA GLN A 110 -3.03 1.59 7.86
C GLN A 110 -2.45 1.85 9.25
N ALA A 111 -1.12 1.93 9.36
CA ALA A 111 -0.44 2.24 10.62
C ALA A 111 -0.75 3.66 11.11
N GLU A 112 -0.66 4.68 10.25
CA GLU A 112 -1.01 6.07 10.61
C GLU A 112 -2.45 6.19 11.14
N ARG A 113 -3.40 5.46 10.54
CA ARG A 113 -4.80 5.43 10.99
C ARG A 113 -4.97 4.78 12.35
N ASN A 114 -4.18 3.74 12.65
CA ASN A 114 -4.25 3.03 13.91
C ASN A 114 -3.55 3.78 15.05
N GLU A 115 -2.55 4.62 14.76
CA GLU A 115 -1.86 5.45 15.77
C GLU A 115 -2.65 6.69 16.20
N THR A 116 -3.62 7.14 15.38
CA THR A 116 -4.43 8.34 15.64
C THR A 116 -5.78 8.05 16.30
N THR A 117 -6.03 6.79 16.73
CA THR A 117 -7.26 6.36 17.43
C THR A 117 -6.99 6.01 18.88
#